data_AF-F8IJU1-F1
#
_entry.id   AF-F8IJU1-F1
#
_cell.length_a   1.000
_cell.length_b   1.000
_cell.length_c   1.000
_cell.angle_alpha   90.00
_cell.angle_beta   90.00
_cell.angle_gamma   90.00
#
_symmetry.space_group_name_H-M   'P 1'
#
loop_
_entity.id
_entity.type
_entity.pdbx_description
1 polymer ?
#
loop_
_entity_poly.entity_id
_entity_poly.type
_entity_poly.pdbx_seq_one_letter_code
_entity_poly.pdbx_strand_id
1 'polypeptide(L)' 'MIFRHYLHEDPISISYLFGCGSKSEGIVLDRVGDVEWYIREAQHLHTPGHTPEHISLLGTDLRLSEAP' A
#
# COMPACT_ATOMS: atom_id res chain seq x y z
N MET A 1 -11.52 1.00 7.77
CA MET A 1 -10.95 -0.04 6.89
C MET A 1 -10.53 0.64 5.60
N ILE A 2 -9.30 0.41 5.15
CA ILE A 2 -8.74 0.94 3.90
C ILE A 2 -8.53 -0.26 2.98
N PHE A 3 -9.08 -0.20 1.77
CA PHE A 3 -8.83 -1.16 0.71
C PHE A 3 -8.73 -0.40 -0.60
N ARG A 4 -7.56 -0.45 -1.24
CA ARG A 4 -7.29 0.21 -2.52
C ARG A 4 -6.50 -0.71 -3.42
N HIS A 5 -6.87 -0.75 -4.68
CA HIS A 5 -6.08 -1.36 -5.74
C HIS A 5 -5.37 -0.27 -6.53
N TYR A 6 -4.21 -0.61 -7.08
CA TYR A 6 -3.49 0.21 -8.05
C TYR A 6 -3.07 -0.66 -9.22
N LEU A 7 -3.50 -0.27 -10.41
CA LEU A 7 -3.12 -0.89 -11.67
C LEU A 7 -1.85 -0.23 -12.18
N HIS A 8 -0.85 -1.05 -12.50
CA HIS A 8 0.42 -0.60 -13.07
C HIS A 8 0.50 -1.06 -14.51
N GLU A 9 0.90 -0.15 -15.40
CA GLU A 9 0.98 -0.41 -16.84
C GLU A 9 2.36 -0.96 -17.25
N ASP A 10 3.41 -0.67 -16.50
CA ASP A 10 4.77 -1.16 -16.73
C ASP A 10 5.51 -1.37 -15.40
N PRO A 11 5.68 -2.62 -14.93
CA PRO A 11 5.14 -3.85 -15.49
C PRO A 11 3.61 -3.97 -15.31
N ILE A 12 2.94 -4.69 -16.21
CA ILE A 12 1.51 -5.03 -16.08
C ILE A 12 1.30 -5.84 -14.81
N SER A 13 0.77 -5.18 -13.78
CA SER A 13 0.60 -5.77 -12.45
C SER A 13 -0.44 -5.00 -11.65
N ILE A 14 -0.89 -5.59 -10.55
CA ILE A 14 -1.83 -4.97 -9.63
C ILE A 14 -1.26 -5.03 -8.22
N SER A 15 -1.28 -3.91 -7.52
CA SER A 15 -0.87 -3.84 -6.12
C SER A 15 -2.06 -3.45 -5.24
N TYR A 16 -2.06 -3.90 -3.99
CA TYR A 16 -3.15 -3.63 -3.05
C TYR A 16 -2.64 -2.99 -1.78
N LEU A 17 -3.33 -1.94 -1.32
CA LEU A 17 -3.14 -1.38 0.00
C LEU A 17 -4.32 -1.75 0.88
N PHE A 18 -4.04 -2.51 1.95
CA PHE A 18 -5.00 -2.89 2.97
C PHE A 18 -4.59 -2.30 4.30
N GLY A 19 -5.51 -1.65 5.02
CA GLY A 19 -5.15 -0.99 6.27
C GLY A 19 -6.28 -0.68 7.23
N CYS A 20 -5.90 -0.39 8.46
CA CYS A 20 -6.78 0.04 9.53
C CYS A 20 -6.45 1.49 9.92
N GLY A 21 -7.23 2.45 9.41
CA GLY A 21 -7.00 3.88 9.68
C GLY A 21 -7.05 4.28 11.16
N SER A 22 -7.76 3.54 12.02
CA SER A 22 -7.80 3.81 13.47
C SER A 22 -6.59 3.27 14.22
N LYS A 23 -5.83 2.36 13.63
CA LYS A 23 -4.57 1.83 14.19
C LYS A 23 -3.33 2.37 13.49
N SER A 24 -3.53 3.07 12.37
CA SER A 24 -2.47 3.54 11.49
C SER A 24 -1.53 2.39 11.10
N GLU A 25 -2.11 1.27 10.71
CA GLU A 25 -1.38 0.07 10.28
C GLU A 25 -1.90 -0.39 8.92
N GLY A 26 -0.99 -0.81 8.05
CA GLY A 26 -1.33 -1.31 6.74
C GLY A 26 -0.29 -2.25 6.14
N ILE A 27 -0.70 -2.92 5.07
CA ILE A 27 0.14 -3.80 4.27
C ILE A 27 -0.06 -3.46 2.80
N VAL A 28 1.05 -3.46 2.05
CA VAL A 28 1.03 -3.41 0.59
C VAL A 28 1.33 -4.80 0.07
N LEU A 29 0.43 -5.31 -0.76
CA LEU A 29 0.59 -6.56 -1.49
C LEU A 29 1.05 -6.25 -2.91
N ASP A 30 1.97 -7.06 -3.42
CA ASP A 30 2.53 -6.96 -4.78
C ASP A 30 3.03 -5.54 -5.10
N ARG A 31 3.86 -4.98 -4.21
CA ARG A 31 4.40 -3.63 -4.41
C ARG A 31 5.13 -3.56 -5.75
N VAL A 32 4.90 -2.47 -6.48
CA VAL A 32 5.63 -2.15 -7.70
C VAL A 32 6.41 -0.88 -7.44
N GLY A 33 7.72 -0.93 -7.70
CA GLY A 33 8.61 0.19 -7.43
C GLY A 33 8.81 0.47 -5.94
N ASP A 34 8.83 1.75 -5.58
CA ASP A 34 9.27 2.25 -4.27
C ASP A 34 8.14 2.27 -3.22
N VAL A 35 8.47 1.94 -1.97
CA VAL A 35 7.52 1.92 -0.85
C VAL A 35 6.99 3.30 -0.48
N GLU A 36 7.77 4.36 -0.71
CA GLU A 36 7.44 5.74 -0.35
C GLU A 36 6.19 6.23 -1.09
N TRP A 37 5.95 5.73 -2.31
CA TRP A 37 4.74 6.03 -3.06
C TRP A 37 3.48 5.56 -2.32
N TYR A 38 3.52 4.35 -1.78
CA TYR A 38 2.40 3.78 -1.02
C TYR A 38 2.21 4.46 0.34
N ILE A 39 3.28 4.89 0.99
CA ILE A 39 3.22 5.70 2.22
C ILE A 39 2.45 7.00 1.95
N ARG A 40 2.81 7.69 0.86
CA ARG A 40 2.15 8.94 0.46
C ARG A 40 0.69 8.71 0.11
N GLU A 41 0.36 7.64 -0.60
CA GLU A 41 -1.04 7.33 -0.88
C GLU A 41 -1.84 7.00 0.38
N ALA A 42 -1.24 6.27 1.33
CA ALA A 42 -1.89 5.98 2.60
C ALA A 42 -2.23 7.27 3.38
N GLN A 43 -1.42 8.33 3.26
CA GLN A 43 -1.70 9.65 3.84
C GLN A 43 -2.88 10.37 3.15
N HIS A 44 -3.04 10.22 1.83
CA HIS A 44 -4.14 10.84 1.07
C HIS A 44 -5.50 10.16 1.28
N LEU A 45 -5.50 8.85 1.56
CA LEU A 45 -6.72 8.03 1.72
C LEU A 45 -7.49 8.29 3.02
N HIS A 46 -7.13 9.35 3.74
CA HIS A 46 -7.67 9.68 5.02
C HIS A 46 -9.19 9.91 4.98
N THR A 47 -9.90 9.29 5.92
CA THR A 47 -11.34 9.51 6.13
C THR A 47 -11.54 10.52 7.27
N PRO A 48 -12.60 11.36 7.28
CA PRO A 48 -12.77 12.38 8.31
C PRO A 48 -12.82 11.74 9.71
N GLY A 49 -11.90 12.11 10.62
CA GLY A 49 -11.98 11.71 12.03
C GLY A 49 -10.68 11.35 12.76
N HIS A 50 -9.52 11.27 12.11
CA HIS A 50 -8.25 10.96 12.79
C HIS A 50 -7.10 11.84 12.25
N THR A 51 -5.89 11.77 12.81
CA THR A 51 -4.70 12.49 12.30
C THR A 51 -3.69 11.47 11.75
N PRO A 52 -2.98 11.77 10.64
CA PRO A 52 -2.20 10.81 9.86
C PRO A 52 -0.81 10.51 10.47
N GLU A 53 -0.68 10.54 11.80
CA GLU A 53 0.61 10.69 12.49
C GLU A 53 1.64 9.67 12.02
N HIS A 54 1.29 8.37 11.88
CA HIS A 54 2.22 7.32 11.44
C HIS A 54 1.49 6.08 10.88
N ILE A 55 1.38 5.91 9.55
CA ILE A 55 0.96 4.61 8.99
C ILE A 55 2.16 3.67 8.95
N SER A 56 2.15 2.65 9.81
CA SER A 56 3.13 1.55 9.78
C SER A 56 2.80 0.60 8.64
N LEU A 57 3.70 0.51 7.66
CA LEU A 57 3.59 -0.37 6.50
C LEU A 57 4.59 -1.51 6.63
N LEU A 58 4.10 -2.75 6.80
CA LEU A 58 4.95 -3.93 6.75
C LEU A 58 5.02 -4.44 5.30
N GLY A 59 6.11 -4.12 4.62
CA GLY A 59 6.41 -4.67 3.30
C GLY A 59 7.03 -6.05 3.43
N THR A 60 6.28 -7.11 3.14
CA THR A 60 6.86 -8.44 2.94
C THR A 60 7.02 -8.66 1.44
N ASP A 61 8.25 -8.57 0.96
CA ASP A 61 8.62 -8.94 -0.41
C ASP A 61 8.59 -10.47 -0.53
N LEU A 62 7.42 -11.03 -0.86
CA LEU A 62 7.36 -12.39 -1.38
C LEU A 62 7.75 -12.29 -2.85
N ARG A 63 8.90 -12.87 -3.19
CA ARG A 63 9.55 -12.78 -4.50
C ARG A 63 8.52 -12.64 -5.63
N LEU A 64 8.71 -11.64 -6.49
CA LEU A 64 8.25 -11.74 -7.88
C LEU A 64 8.71 -13.12 -8.36
N SER A 65 7.78 -14.01 -8.73
CA SER A 65 8.18 -15.21 -9.44
C SER A 65 9.04 -14.74 -10.61
N GLU A 66 10.31 -15.17 -10.65
CA GLU A 66 11.13 -15.05 -11.85
C GLU A 66 10.30 -15.69 -12.97
N ALA A 67 9.71 -14.84 -13.81
CA ALA A 67 8.85 -15.31 -14.90
C ALA A 67 9.66 -16.26 -15.80
N PRO A 68 9.04 -17.30 -16.38
CA PRO A 68 9.66 -18.03 -17.49
C PRO A 68 9.91 -17.14 -18.71
#